data_AF-A0A1N6I144-F1
#
_entry.id   AF-A0A1N6I144-F1
#
_cell.length_a   1.000
_cell.length_b   1.000
_cell.length_c   1.000
_cell.angle_alpha   90.00
_cell.angle_beta   90.00
_cell.angle_gamma   90.00
#
_symmetry.space_group_name_H-M   'P 1'
#
loop_
_entity.id
_entity.type
_entity.pdbx_description
1 polymer ?
#
loop_
_entity_poly.entity_id
_entity_poly.type
_entity_poly.pdbx_seq_one_letter_code
_entity_poly.pdbx_strand_id
1 'polypeptide(L)'
;MRVSVIASEKLVSVGGTPFNLQELSFDEYLHAIQFDGQHGHIEFKTSDGGVNTAPVSEFEVQPYVDAWKAEKVRLEAKAAVQAETELAQQRIAEIQQELTANGLASLHPLRAKVAGTATSEDEAKLVELDEQAKTLQTELAALSAN
;
A
#
# COMPACT_ATOMS: atom_id res chain seq x y z
N MET A 1 -15.67 -12.67 20.42
CA MET A 1 -14.68 -11.78 19.74
C MET A 1 -14.33 -10.66 20.70
N ARG A 2 -13.04 -10.37 20.94
CA ARG A 2 -12.63 -9.30 21.85
C ARG A 2 -12.67 -7.95 21.15
N VAL A 3 -13.26 -6.95 21.80
CA VAL A 3 -13.36 -5.57 21.29
C VAL A 3 -12.89 -4.60 22.36
N SER A 4 -12.10 -3.61 21.96
CA SER A 4 -11.75 -2.46 22.80
C SER A 4 -11.92 -1.18 22.00
N VAL A 5 -12.59 -0.18 22.59
CA VAL A 5 -12.83 1.13 22.00
C VAL A 5 -12.26 2.17 22.95
N ILE A 6 -11.48 3.11 22.45
CA ILE A 6 -10.99 4.29 23.19
C ILE A 6 -11.45 5.51 22.40
N ALA A 7 -12.55 6.12 22.84
CA ALA A 7 -13.26 7.15 22.07
C ALA A 7 -12.41 8.40 21.84
N SER A 8 -11.65 8.83 22.85
CA SER A 8 -10.78 10.02 22.75
C SER A 8 -9.67 9.87 21.72
N GLU A 9 -9.23 8.63 21.46
CA GLU A 9 -8.19 8.33 20.48
C GLU A 9 -8.78 7.89 19.14
N LYS A 10 -10.11 7.75 19.06
CA LYS A 10 -10.82 7.10 17.95
C LYS A 10 -10.26 5.72 17.63
N LEU A 11 -9.78 5.00 18.65
CA LEU A 11 -9.14 3.72 18.50
C LEU A 11 -10.17 2.61 18.67
N VAL A 12 -10.23 1.68 17.73
CA VAL A 12 -11.00 0.44 17.84
C VAL A 12 -10.07 -0.73 17.62
N SER A 13 -10.02 -1.65 18.57
CA SER A 13 -9.28 -2.90 18.48
C SER A 13 -10.24 -4.08 18.44
N VAL A 14 -10.15 -4.89 17.40
CA VAL A 14 -10.92 -6.13 17.24
C VAL A 14 -9.95 -7.30 17.20
N GLY A 15 -10.13 -8.28 18.08
CA GLY A 15 -9.26 -9.45 18.16
C GLY A 15 -7.80 -9.15 18.53
N GLY A 16 -7.52 -7.96 19.07
CA GLY A 16 -6.16 -7.49 19.39
C GLY A 16 -5.49 -6.65 18.30
N THR A 17 -6.17 -6.39 17.18
CA THR A 17 -5.64 -5.54 16.11
C THR A 17 -6.27 -4.15 16.17
N PRO A 18 -5.53 -3.11 16.59
CA PRO A 18 -6.05 -1.76 16.70
C PRO A 18 -6.02 -1.01 15.37
N PHE A 19 -7.09 -0.28 15.07
CA PHE A 19 -7.14 0.74 14.02
C PHE A 19 -7.64 2.07 14.57
N ASN A 20 -7.12 3.15 14.01
CA ASN A 20 -7.60 4.50 14.27
C ASN A 20 -8.67 4.85 13.25
N LEU A 21 -9.91 5.06 13.70
CA LEU A 21 -11.08 5.29 12.86
C LEU A 21 -11.43 6.78 12.88
N GLN A 22 -10.69 7.58 12.10
CA GLN A 22 -10.81 9.04 12.11
C GLN A 22 -12.23 9.55 11.76
N GLU A 23 -12.94 8.84 10.89
CA GLU A 23 -14.29 9.20 10.45
C GLU A 23 -15.38 8.79 11.45
N LEU A 24 -15.05 8.01 12.47
CA LEU A 24 -16.02 7.58 13.47
C LEU A 24 -16.25 8.72 14.48
N SER A 25 -17.51 9.12 14.62
CA SER A 25 -17.95 10.00 15.69
C SER A 25 -18.31 9.19 16.93
N PHE A 26 -17.97 9.73 18.09
CA PHE A 26 -18.33 9.15 19.38
C PHE A 26 -19.19 10.15 20.15
N ASP A 27 -20.03 9.62 21.03
CA ASP A 27 -20.67 10.42 22.06
C ASP A 27 -19.59 11.11 22.90
N GLU A 28 -19.80 12.39 23.25
CA GLU A 28 -18.80 13.20 23.97
C GLU A 28 -18.47 12.67 25.37
N TYR A 29 -19.42 11.97 26.00
CA TYR A 29 -19.27 11.35 27.31
C TYR A 29 -18.67 9.95 27.21
N LEU A 30 -18.68 9.30 26.04
CA LEU A 30 -18.07 7.99 25.90
C LEU A 30 -16.55 8.08 26.16
N HIS A 31 -16.08 7.26 27.09
CA HIS A 31 -14.66 7.12 27.38
C HIS A 31 -14.09 5.90 26.67
N ALA A 32 -14.61 4.72 27.01
CA ALA A 32 -14.10 3.45 26.51
C ALA A 32 -15.17 2.36 26.50
N ILE A 33 -14.95 1.32 25.70
CA ILE A 33 -15.72 0.08 25.73
C ILE A 33 -14.75 -1.09 25.75
N GLN A 34 -14.97 -2.07 26.60
CA GLN A 34 -14.19 -3.30 26.68
C GLN A 34 -15.14 -4.49 26.68
N PHE A 35 -15.02 -5.37 25.68
CA PHE A 35 -15.84 -6.58 25.53
C PHE A 35 -14.94 -7.79 25.27
N ASP A 36 -15.09 -8.85 26.06
CA ASP A 36 -14.24 -10.04 25.97
C ASP A 36 -14.74 -11.08 24.95
N GLY A 37 -15.94 -10.87 24.41
CA GLY A 37 -16.63 -11.82 23.53
C GLY A 37 -17.84 -12.50 24.17
N GLN A 38 -18.05 -12.32 25.47
CA GLN A 38 -19.20 -12.80 26.24
C GLN A 38 -19.76 -11.69 27.13
N HIS A 39 -18.90 -10.94 27.81
CA HIS A 39 -19.24 -9.85 28.71
C HIS A 39 -18.35 -8.64 28.46
N GLY A 40 -18.79 -7.48 28.93
CA GLY A 40 -18.01 -6.28 28.83
C GLY A 40 -18.62 -5.11 29.57
N HIS A 41 -17.93 -3.97 29.53
CA HIS A 41 -18.39 -2.73 30.11
C HIS A 41 -18.17 -1.57 29.14
N ILE A 42 -19.09 -0.61 29.20
CA ILE A 42 -18.97 0.72 28.61
C ILE A 42 -18.73 1.74 29.72
N GLU A 43 -17.82 2.67 29.47
CA GLU A 43 -17.38 3.70 30.41
C GLU A 43 -17.80 5.08 29.90
N PHE A 44 -18.53 5.83 30.73
CA PHE A 44 -18.93 7.21 30.44
C PHE A 44 -18.28 8.17 31.44
N LYS A 45 -17.72 9.27 30.93
CA LYS A 45 -17.18 10.37 31.73
C LYS A 45 -18.30 11.05 32.51
N THR A 46 -18.04 11.39 33.75
CA THR A 46 -18.93 12.21 34.58
C THR A 46 -18.40 13.64 34.66
N SER A 47 -19.28 14.59 35.01
CA SER A 47 -18.96 16.02 35.06
C SER A 47 -17.95 16.39 36.17
N ASP A 48 -17.81 15.55 37.20
CA ASP A 48 -16.83 15.68 38.28
C ASP A 48 -15.49 15.00 37.98
N GLY A 49 -15.29 14.50 36.75
CA GLY A 49 -14.06 13.86 36.30
C GLY A 49 -13.95 12.37 36.63
N GLY A 50 -15.02 11.76 37.14
CA GLY A 50 -15.14 10.32 37.34
C GLY A 50 -15.58 9.55 36.09
N VAL A 51 -15.88 8.27 36.30
CA VAL A 51 -16.37 7.34 35.26
C VAL A 51 -17.52 6.51 35.81
N ASN A 52 -18.62 6.46 35.06
CA ASN A 52 -19.71 5.51 35.28
C ASN A 52 -19.57 4.33 34.32
N THR A 53 -19.83 3.12 34.82
CA THR A 53 -19.77 1.90 34.00
C THR A 53 -21.12 1.22 33.90
N ALA A 54 -21.41 0.63 32.75
CA ALA A 54 -22.58 -0.22 32.52
C ALA A 54 -22.15 -1.48 31.77
N PRO A 55 -22.84 -2.63 31.94
CA PRO A 55 -22.57 -3.80 31.14
C PRO A 55 -22.85 -3.53 29.67
N VAL A 56 -22.05 -4.11 28.78
CA VAL A 56 -22.23 -4.02 27.32
C VAL A 56 -22.41 -5.41 26.72
N SER A 57 -23.24 -5.49 25.70
CA SER A 57 -23.53 -6.70 24.92
C SER A 57 -22.79 -6.70 23.58
N GLU A 58 -22.80 -7.85 22.91
CA GLU A 58 -22.25 -7.96 21.55
C GLU A 58 -22.93 -7.00 20.56
N PHE A 59 -24.24 -6.76 20.72
CA PHE A 59 -25.00 -5.87 19.86
C PHE A 59 -24.51 -4.42 19.92
N GLU A 60 -24.12 -3.95 21.11
CA GLU A 60 -23.65 -2.58 21.31
C GLU A 60 -22.21 -2.36 20.80
N VAL A 61 -21.39 -3.41 20.73
CA VAL A 61 -20.04 -3.30 20.14
C VAL A 61 -20.03 -3.49 18.62
N GLN A 62 -21.12 -4.00 18.04
CA GLN A 62 -21.20 -4.34 16.62
C GLN A 62 -20.90 -3.17 15.66
N PRO A 63 -21.39 -1.93 15.90
CA PRO A 63 -21.08 -0.80 15.02
C PRO A 63 -19.57 -0.50 14.91
N TYR A 64 -18.84 -0.65 16.01
CA TYR A 64 -17.38 -0.44 16.04
C TYR A 64 -16.65 -1.55 15.29
N VAL A 65 -17.14 -2.79 15.41
CA VAL A 65 -16.60 -3.93 14.67
C VAL A 65 -16.80 -3.75 13.17
N ASP A 66 -17.97 -3.28 12.75
CA ASP A 66 -18.27 -3.07 11.33
C ASP A 66 -17.44 -1.92 10.75
N ALA A 67 -17.29 -0.81 11.50
CA ALA A 67 -16.39 0.28 11.14
C ALA A 67 -14.93 -0.20 11.03
N TRP A 68 -14.46 -1.03 11.98
CA TRP A 68 -13.13 -1.63 11.94
C TRP A 68 -12.93 -2.56 10.73
N LYS A 69 -13.94 -3.37 10.37
CA LYS A 69 -13.88 -4.26 9.19
C LYS A 69 -13.80 -3.44 7.90
N ALA A 70 -14.60 -2.38 7.79
CA ALA A 70 -14.56 -1.49 6.64
C ALA A 70 -13.18 -0.83 6.51
N GLU A 71 -12.60 -0.37 7.62
CA GLU A 71 -11.26 0.21 7.62
C GLU A 71 -10.18 -0.83 7.27
N LYS A 72 -10.31 -2.06 7.77
CA LYS A 72 -9.43 -3.16 7.40
C LYS A 72 -9.38 -3.35 5.88
N VAL A 73 -10.55 -3.47 5.25
CA VAL A 73 -10.66 -3.64 3.79
C VAL A 73 -10.05 -2.45 3.05
N ARG A 74 -10.28 -1.23 3.52
CA ARG A 74 -9.70 -0.01 2.94
C ARG A 74 -8.16 -0.02 3.01
N LEU A 75 -7.59 -0.41 4.15
CA LEU A 75 -6.15 -0.50 4.35
C LEU A 75 -5.52 -1.62 3.51
N GLU A 76 -6.18 -2.77 3.43
CA GLU A 76 -5.74 -3.89 2.57
C GLU A 76 -5.75 -3.50 1.09
N ALA A 77 -6.81 -2.82 0.62
CA ALA A 77 -6.89 -2.31 -0.74
C ALA A 77 -5.81 -1.24 -1.02
N LYS A 78 -5.56 -0.34 -0.07
CA LYS A 78 -4.49 0.67 -0.19
C LYS A 78 -3.12 0.00 -0.27
N ALA A 79 -2.85 -1.01 0.57
CA ALA A 79 -1.60 -1.74 0.56
C ALA A 79 -1.37 -2.49 -0.77
N ALA A 80 -2.42 -3.07 -1.36
CA ALA A 80 -2.34 -3.71 -2.67
C ALA A 80 -1.93 -2.71 -3.77
N VAL A 81 -2.58 -1.55 -3.84
CA VAL A 81 -2.25 -0.49 -4.80
C VAL A 81 -0.81 0.01 -4.60
N GLN A 82 -0.38 0.18 -3.35
CA GLN A 82 1.00 0.57 -3.05
C GLN A 82 2.01 -0.47 -3.52
N ALA A 83 1.76 -1.76 -3.25
CA ALA A 83 2.64 -2.84 -3.71
C ALA A 83 2.73 -2.91 -5.23
N GLU A 84 1.61 -2.74 -5.95
CA GLU A 84 1.60 -2.66 -7.41
C GLU A 84 2.39 -1.46 -7.93
N THR A 85 2.24 -0.30 -7.27
CA THR A 85 2.99 0.92 -7.62
C THR A 85 4.50 0.74 -7.40
N GLU A 86 4.89 0.13 -6.28
CA GLU A 86 6.29 -0.17 -5.97
C GLU A 86 6.90 -1.14 -6.98
N LEU A 87 6.17 -2.18 -7.39
CA LEU A 87 6.60 -3.12 -8.41
C LEU A 87 6.77 -2.44 -9.78
N ALA A 88 5.83 -1.58 -10.17
CA ALA A 88 5.92 -0.81 -11.40
C ALA A 88 7.15 0.12 -11.40
N GLN A 89 7.41 0.80 -10.27
CA GLN A 89 8.59 1.66 -10.12
C GLN A 89 9.91 0.88 -10.20
N GLN A 90 9.97 -0.31 -9.57
CA GLN A 90 11.12 -1.20 -9.69
C GLN A 90 11.36 -1.60 -11.14
N ARG A 91 10.30 -2.02 -11.85
CA ARG A 91 10.43 -2.42 -13.27
C ARG A 91 10.84 -1.25 -14.17
N ILE A 92 10.32 -0.05 -13.92
CA ILE A 92 10.76 1.17 -14.62
C ILE A 92 12.27 1.41 -14.42
N ALA A 93 12.76 1.28 -13.19
CA ALA A 93 14.18 1.47 -12.89
C ALA A 93 15.06 0.42 -13.60
N GLU A 94 14.63 -0.83 -13.63
CA GLU A 94 15.31 -1.90 -14.37
C GLU A 94 15.36 -1.60 -15.87
N ILE A 95 14.23 -1.24 -16.49
CA ILE A 95 14.18 -0.89 -17.91
C ILE A 95 15.14 0.25 -18.24
N GLN A 96 15.22 1.28 -17.39
CA GLN A 96 16.14 2.40 -17.58
C GLN A 96 17.62 1.95 -17.50
N GLN A 97 17.94 1.01 -16.62
CA GLN A 97 19.26 0.41 -16.54
C GLN A 97 19.57 -0.42 -17.80
N GLU A 98 18.63 -1.24 -18.27
CA GLU A 98 18.78 -2.04 -19.50
C GLU A 98 18.97 -1.16 -20.74
N LEU A 99 18.19 -0.08 -20.88
CA LEU A 99 18.35 0.89 -21.96
C LEU A 99 19.74 1.56 -21.93
N THR A 100 20.24 1.88 -20.73
CA THR A 100 21.59 2.42 -20.57
C THR A 100 22.65 1.40 -20.98
N ALA A 101 22.49 0.13 -20.58
CA ALA A 101 23.38 -0.96 -20.95
C ALA A 101 23.39 -1.20 -22.47
N ASN A 102 22.22 -1.16 -23.13
CA ASN A 102 22.11 -1.26 -24.58
C ASN A 102 22.82 -0.09 -25.28
N GLY A 103 22.65 1.13 -24.76
CA GLY A 103 23.37 2.31 -25.23
C GLY A 103 24.89 2.16 -25.12
N LEU A 104 25.41 1.55 -24.07
CA LEU A 104 26.84 1.26 -23.92
C LEU A 104 27.32 0.14 -24.84
N ALA A 105 26.52 -0.94 -24.97
CA ALA A 105 26.84 -2.08 -25.81
C ALA A 105 26.87 -1.73 -27.31
N SER A 106 26.06 -0.76 -27.75
CA SER A 106 26.06 -0.30 -29.14
C SER A 106 27.28 0.54 -29.52
N LEU A 107 28.04 1.07 -28.54
CA LEU A 107 29.18 1.96 -28.82
C LEU A 107 30.28 1.29 -29.63
N HIS A 108 30.62 0.03 -29.36
CA HIS A 108 31.69 -0.67 -30.09
C HIS A 108 31.30 -0.91 -31.56
N PRO A 109 30.16 -1.55 -31.86
CA PRO A 109 29.67 -1.67 -33.24
C PRO A 109 29.55 -0.33 -33.98
N LEU A 110 29.04 0.71 -33.32
CA LEU A 110 28.93 2.04 -33.92
C LEU A 110 30.30 2.64 -34.27
N ARG A 111 31.29 2.51 -33.38
CA ARG A 111 32.66 2.97 -33.64
C ARG A 111 33.29 2.20 -34.79
N ALA A 112 33.10 0.87 -34.85
CA ALA A 112 33.58 0.05 -35.96
C ALA A 112 32.93 0.48 -37.29
N LYS A 113 31.64 0.79 -37.28
CA LYS A 113 30.91 1.27 -38.46
C LYS A 113 31.42 2.63 -38.94
N VAL A 114 31.67 3.56 -38.03
CA VAL A 114 32.26 4.87 -38.35
C VAL A 114 33.69 4.74 -38.87
N ALA A 115 34.49 3.82 -38.32
CA ALA A 115 35.86 3.55 -38.76
C ALA A 115 35.94 2.76 -40.09
N GLY A 116 34.82 2.26 -40.61
CA GLY A 116 34.79 1.38 -41.80
C GLY A 116 35.35 -0.02 -41.53
N THR A 117 35.42 -0.44 -40.27
CA THR A 117 35.93 -1.75 -39.84
C THR A 117 34.84 -2.65 -39.25
N ALA A 118 33.56 -2.28 -39.39
CA ALA A 118 32.45 -3.07 -38.90
C ALA A 118 32.38 -4.45 -39.58
N THR A 119 32.08 -5.45 -38.76
CA THR A 119 31.81 -6.82 -39.19
C THR A 119 30.30 -7.05 -39.34
N SER A 120 29.90 -8.17 -39.95
CA SER A 120 28.50 -8.60 -39.95
C SER A 120 27.95 -8.86 -38.55
N GLU A 121 28.81 -9.23 -37.59
CA GLU A 121 28.43 -9.41 -36.18
C GLU A 121 28.11 -8.07 -35.51
N ASP A 122 28.88 -7.02 -35.80
CA ASP A 122 28.59 -5.66 -35.33
C ASP A 122 27.24 -5.15 -35.84
N GLU A 123 26.93 -5.40 -37.12
CA GLU A 123 25.65 -5.02 -37.71
C GLU A 123 24.47 -5.81 -37.11
N ALA A 124 24.62 -7.13 -36.94
CA ALA A 124 23.61 -7.95 -36.29
C ALA A 124 23.38 -7.50 -34.83
N LYS A 125 24.45 -7.15 -34.11
CA LYS A 125 24.35 -6.68 -32.73
C LYS A 125 23.60 -5.37 -32.62
N LEU A 126 23.79 -4.44 -33.56
CA LEU A 126 23.04 -3.18 -33.58
C LEU A 126 21.54 -3.43 -33.81
N VAL A 127 21.18 -4.31 -34.74
CA VAL A 127 19.78 -4.67 -34.98
C VAL A 127 19.14 -5.29 -33.73
N GLU A 128 19.83 -6.22 -33.08
CA GLU A 128 19.37 -6.86 -31.84
C GLU A 128 19.14 -5.84 -30.71
N LEU A 129 20.10 -4.94 -30.49
CA LEU A 129 20.01 -3.92 -29.44
C LEU A 129 18.90 -2.89 -29.71
N ASP A 130 18.68 -2.53 -30.98
CA ASP A 130 17.59 -1.63 -31.38
C ASP A 130 16.21 -2.27 -31.16
N GLU A 131 16.06 -3.55 -31.48
CA GLU A 131 14.82 -4.31 -31.23
C GLU A 131 14.53 -4.46 -29.73
N GLN A 132 15.56 -4.74 -28.93
CA GLN A 132 15.47 -4.78 -27.47
C GLN A 132 15.08 -3.41 -26.92
N ALA A 133 15.75 -2.34 -27.34
CA ALA A 133 15.46 -0.99 -26.89
C ALA A 133 14.03 -0.56 -27.23
N LYS A 134 13.52 -0.92 -28.41
CA LYS A 134 12.13 -0.63 -28.82
C LYS A 134 11.11 -1.35 -27.93
N THR A 135 11.37 -2.62 -27.61
CA THR A 135 10.52 -3.40 -26.69
C THR A 135 10.50 -2.76 -25.31
N LEU A 136 11.66 -2.44 -24.77
CA LEU A 136 11.82 -1.79 -23.47
C LEU A 136 11.16 -0.40 -23.41
N GLN A 137 11.28 0.40 -24.46
CA GLN A 137 10.62 1.71 -24.54
C GLN A 137 9.09 1.58 -24.56
N THR A 138 8.57 0.53 -25.20
CA THR A 138 7.13 0.27 -25.24
C THR A 138 6.62 -0.12 -23.86
N GLU A 139 7.34 -0.99 -23.16
CA GLU A 139 7.02 -1.38 -21.78
C GLU A 139 7.10 -0.18 -20.83
N LEU A 140 8.16 0.63 -20.93
CA LEU A 140 8.32 1.85 -20.13
C LEU A 140 7.15 2.83 -20.34
N ALA A 141 6.74 3.04 -21.60
CA ALA A 141 5.62 3.91 -21.92
C ALA A 141 4.32 3.40 -21.29
N ALA A 142 4.07 2.09 -21.33
CA ALA A 142 2.90 1.47 -20.71
C ALA A 142 2.89 1.61 -19.18
N LEU A 143 4.04 1.39 -18.52
CA LEU A 143 4.16 1.50 -17.06
C LEU A 143 4.09 2.95 -16.56
N SER A 144 4.60 3.91 -17.33
CA SER A 144 4.61 5.33 -16.95
C SER A 144 3.27 6.06 -17.16
N ALA A 145 2.33 5.42 -17.87
CA ALA A 145 1.00 5.97 -18.14
C ALA A 145 -0.05 5.58 -17.09
N ASN A 146 0.28 4.66 -16.18
CA ASN A 146 -0.53 4.24 -15.03
C ASN A 146 -0.22 5.09 -13.79
#